data_AF-A0A2A6BSR0-F1
#
_entry.id   AF-A0A2A6BSR0-F1
#
_cell.length_a   1.000
_cell.length_b   1.000
_cell.length_c   1.000
_cell.angle_alpha   90.00
_cell.angle_beta   90.00
_cell.angle_gamma   90.00
#
_symmetry.space_group_name_H-M   'P 1'
#
loop_
_entity.id
_entity.type
_entity.pdbx_description
1 polymer ?
#
loop_
_entity_poly.entity_id
_entity_poly.type
_entity_poly.pdbx_seq_one_letter_code
_entity_poly.pdbx_strand_id
1 'polypeptide(L)'
;MRQGGNHPRSREEALGDEQRYWRPMAPVCPRHMDRRLFMAIRVVRKNIARFDRDQTDGQRAVLCAKKCLPTDIRYKKTRAMRRALTKHEASIKSAKQQVKSRI
;
A
#
# COMPACT_ATOMS: atom_id res chain seq x y z
N MET A 1 -22.90 8.20 -37.33
CA MET A 1 -22.40 7.47 -36.16
C MET A 1 -21.14 8.17 -35.63
N ARG A 2 -21.22 8.89 -34.51
CA ARG A 2 -20.02 9.45 -33.84
C ARG A 2 -19.62 8.49 -32.74
N GLN A 3 -18.45 7.86 -32.86
CA GLN A 3 -17.89 7.08 -31.77
C GLN A 3 -17.41 8.05 -30.68
N GLY A 4 -18.15 8.11 -29.57
CA GLY A 4 -17.70 8.81 -28.37
C GLY A 4 -16.65 7.97 -27.68
N GLY A 5 -15.38 8.32 -27.86
CA GLY A 5 -14.28 7.69 -27.13
C GLY A 5 -14.39 7.98 -25.65
N ASN A 6 -14.41 6.94 -24.82
CA ASN A 6 -14.20 7.06 -23.37
C ASN A 6 -12.74 7.43 -23.13
N HIS A 7 -12.44 8.73 -23.09
CA HIS A 7 -11.15 9.23 -22.62
C HIS A 7 -11.14 9.12 -21.09
N PRO A 8 -10.20 8.35 -20.48
CA PRO A 8 -10.11 8.28 -19.03
C PRO A 8 -9.73 9.66 -18.48
N ARG A 9 -10.58 10.19 -17.58
CA ARG A 9 -10.45 11.52 -16.98
C ARG A 9 -9.05 11.72 -16.40
N SER A 10 -8.40 12.83 -16.77
CA SER A 10 -7.03 13.11 -16.37
C SER A 10 -6.95 13.50 -14.89
N ARG A 11 -5.79 13.26 -14.25
CA ARG A 11 -5.56 13.51 -12.82
C ARG A 11 -5.76 14.99 -12.44
N GLU A 12 -5.46 15.89 -13.36
CA GLU A 12 -5.56 17.35 -13.16
C GLU A 12 -7.01 17.83 -13.23
N GLU A 13 -7.82 17.25 -14.13
CA GLU A 13 -9.26 17.52 -14.21
C GLU A 13 -9.99 17.11 -12.92
N ALA A 14 -9.62 15.97 -12.33
CA ALA A 14 -10.18 15.52 -11.06
C ALA A 14 -9.86 16.47 -9.88
N LEU A 15 -8.67 17.08 -9.87
CA LEU A 15 -8.24 18.01 -8.82
C LEU A 15 -8.85 19.42 -8.97
N GLY A 16 -9.09 19.86 -10.21
CA GLY A 16 -9.79 21.11 -10.49
C GLY A 16 -11.26 21.08 -10.08
N ASP A 17 -11.93 19.95 -10.30
CA ASP A 17 -13.30 19.71 -9.86
C ASP A 17 -13.42 19.69 -8.32
N GLU A 18 -12.43 19.14 -7.61
CA GLU A 18 -12.37 19.20 -6.14
C GLU A 18 -12.34 20.65 -5.65
N GLN A 19 -11.45 21.50 -6.17
CA GLN A 19 -11.30 22.87 -5.69
C GLN A 19 -12.55 23.74 -5.93
N ARG A 20 -13.31 23.43 -6.99
CA ARG A 20 -14.59 24.11 -7.29
C ARG A 20 -15.71 23.68 -6.34
N TYR A 21 -15.69 22.43 -5.88
CA TYR A 21 -16.72 21.87 -5.00
C TYR A 21 -16.55 22.32 -3.53
N TRP A 22 -15.31 22.51 -3.08
CA TRP A 22 -15.02 22.82 -1.67
C TRP A 22 -15.15 24.31 -1.28
N ARG A 23 -15.20 25.26 -2.22
CA ARG A 23 -15.27 26.71 -1.91
C ARG A 23 -16.59 27.20 -1.28
N PRO A 24 -17.78 26.70 -1.63
CA PRO A 24 -19.03 27.15 -1.01
C PRO A 24 -19.40 26.46 0.32
N MET A 25 -18.63 25.46 0.77
CA MET A 25 -18.97 24.60 1.92
C MET A 25 -18.32 25.02 3.25
N ALA A 26 -18.19 26.32 3.52
CA ALA A 26 -17.85 26.81 4.86
C ALA A 26 -19.07 26.65 5.79
N PRO A 27 -18.95 26.09 7.01
CA PRO A 27 -20.08 25.47 7.68
C PRO A 27 -20.95 26.47 8.47
N VAL A 28 -22.25 26.45 8.21
CA VAL A 28 -23.29 26.86 9.17
C VAL A 28 -23.59 25.65 10.05
N CYS A 29 -23.45 25.80 11.38
CA CYS A 29 -23.47 24.70 12.34
C CYS A 29 -24.76 23.84 12.28
N PRO A 30 -24.69 22.52 12.01
CA PRO A 30 -25.86 21.65 12.08
C PRO A 30 -25.98 20.98 13.44
N ARG A 31 -27.04 21.34 14.18
CA ARG A 31 -27.58 20.56 15.31
C ARG A 31 -28.34 19.37 14.74
N HIS A 32 -28.06 18.19 15.29
CA HIS A 32 -28.62 16.88 14.95
C HIS A 32 -28.00 16.21 13.72
N MET A 33 -27.06 15.30 13.99
CA MET A 33 -26.38 14.49 12.98
C MET A 33 -27.29 13.34 12.51
N ASP A 34 -27.75 13.39 11.27
CA ASP A 34 -28.58 12.36 10.66
C ASP A 34 -27.91 10.98 10.67
N ARG A 35 -28.55 10.00 11.33
CA ARG A 35 -28.09 8.61 11.42
C ARG A 35 -27.80 7.98 10.05
N ARG A 36 -28.52 8.42 9.01
CA ARG A 36 -28.34 7.96 7.62
C ARG A 36 -26.99 8.39 7.04
N LEU A 37 -26.54 9.61 7.33
CA LEU A 37 -25.24 10.13 6.88
C LEU A 37 -24.08 9.33 7.50
N PHE A 38 -24.17 9.02 8.79
CA PHE A 38 -23.18 8.19 9.49
C PHE A 38 -23.05 6.78 8.90
N MET A 39 -24.17 6.18 8.45
CA MET A 39 -24.15 4.87 7.79
C MET A 39 -23.45 4.93 6.43
N ALA A 40 -23.73 5.95 5.62
CA ALA A 40 -23.08 6.16 4.33
C ALA A 40 -21.57 6.40 4.49
N ILE A 41 -21.17 7.28 5.43
CA ILE A 41 -19.75 7.54 5.72
C ILE A 41 -19.02 6.25 6.14
N ARG A 42 -19.65 5.40 6.96
CA ARG A 42 -19.07 4.12 7.39
C ARG A 42 -18.83 3.17 6.21
N VAL A 43 -19.74 3.12 5.24
CA VAL A 43 -19.58 2.29 4.03
C VAL A 43 -18.44 2.84 3.17
N VAL A 44 -18.42 4.15 2.90
CA VAL A 44 -17.37 4.80 2.11
C VAL A 44 -15.99 4.57 2.74
N ARG A 45 -15.84 4.75 4.05
CA ARG A 45 -14.56 4.52 4.75
C ARG A 45 -14.07 3.08 4.63
N LYS A 46 -14.99 2.10 4.68
CA LYS A 46 -14.65 0.68 4.48
C LYS A 46 -14.21 0.41 3.05
N ASN A 47 -14.84 1.03 2.07
CA ASN A 47 -14.47 0.87 0.66
C ASN A 47 -13.11 1.48 0.36
N ILE A 48 -12.82 2.68 0.88
CA ILE A 48 -11.49 3.31 0.78
C ILE A 48 -10.43 2.41 1.41
N ALA A 49 -10.68 1.91 2.63
CA ALA A 49 -9.74 1.01 3.30
C ALA A 49 -9.50 -0.31 2.55
N ARG A 50 -10.47 -0.82 1.79
CA ARG A 50 -10.30 -1.99 0.90
C ARG A 50 -9.42 -1.63 -0.30
N PHE A 51 -9.70 -0.52 -0.95
CA PHE A 51 -8.91 -0.04 -2.09
C PHE A 51 -7.44 0.17 -1.70
N ASP A 52 -7.16 0.79 -0.55
CA ASP A 52 -5.78 0.98 -0.07
C ASP A 52 -5.03 -0.34 0.17
N ARG A 53 -5.76 -1.38 0.64
CA ARG A 53 -5.21 -2.73 0.80
C ARG A 53 -4.84 -3.33 -0.56
N ASP A 54 -5.76 -3.30 -1.52
CA ASP A 54 -5.58 -3.86 -2.86
C ASP A 54 -4.42 -3.19 -3.61
N GLN A 55 -4.27 -1.87 -3.47
CA GLN A 55 -3.15 -1.12 -4.03
C GLN A 55 -1.80 -1.53 -3.43
N THR A 56 -1.75 -1.81 -2.13
CA THR A 56 -0.53 -2.28 -1.46
C THR A 56 -0.14 -3.68 -1.91
N ASP A 57 -1.13 -4.58 -2.05
CA ASP A 57 -0.90 -5.95 -2.49
C ASP A 57 -0.53 -6.02 -3.99
N GLY A 58 -1.11 -5.16 -4.82
CA GLY A 58 -0.67 -4.97 -6.21
C GLY A 58 0.79 -4.53 -6.32
N GLN A 59 1.22 -3.56 -5.49
CA GLN A 59 2.63 -3.14 -5.45
C GLN A 59 3.57 -4.26 -5.01
N ARG A 60 3.17 -5.08 -4.03
CA ARG A 60 3.94 -6.25 -3.58
C ARG A 60 4.15 -7.25 -4.71
N ALA A 61 3.10 -7.57 -5.46
CA ALA A 61 3.18 -8.50 -6.58
C ALA A 61 4.18 -8.03 -7.65
N VAL A 62 4.13 -6.74 -8.01
CA VAL A 62 5.02 -6.16 -9.03
C VAL A 62 6.48 -6.10 -8.56
N LEU A 63 6.73 -5.90 -7.26
CA LEU A 63 8.08 -5.68 -6.73
C LEU A 63 8.73 -6.94 -6.14
N CYS A 64 8.00 -8.04 -5.98
CA CYS A 64 8.47 -9.26 -5.30
C CYS A 64 9.78 -9.85 -5.87
N ALA A 65 10.01 -9.74 -7.18
CA ALA A 65 11.18 -10.31 -7.84
C ALA A 65 12.45 -9.43 -7.72
N LYS A 66 12.34 -8.20 -7.20
CA LYS A 66 13.47 -7.26 -7.13
C LYS A 66 14.27 -7.48 -5.85
N LYS A 67 15.60 -7.50 -5.95
CA LYS A 67 16.52 -7.62 -4.80
C LYS A 67 16.34 -6.47 -3.80
N CYS A 68 16.11 -5.26 -4.29
CA CYS A 68 15.97 -4.05 -3.46
C CYS A 68 14.50 -3.61 -3.39
N LEU A 69 13.82 -4.04 -2.33
CA LEU A 69 12.46 -3.59 -2.03
C LEU A 69 12.46 -2.23 -1.30
N PRO A 70 11.45 -1.37 -1.53
CA PRO A 70 11.19 -0.19 -0.70
C PRO A 70 11.03 -0.55 0.78
N THR A 71 11.33 0.38 1.69
CA THR A 71 11.30 0.13 3.15
C THR A 71 9.93 -0.27 3.67
N ASP A 72 8.86 0.25 3.08
CA ASP A 72 7.47 0.08 3.53
C ASP A 72 6.92 -1.32 3.24
N ILE A 73 7.41 -1.95 2.17
CA ILE A 73 6.96 -3.26 1.70
C ILE A 73 7.71 -4.41 2.39
N ARG A 74 8.87 -4.13 3.00
CA ARG A 74 9.68 -5.15 3.67
C ARG A 74 8.94 -5.76 4.87
N TYR A 75 9.17 -7.06 5.09
CA TYR A 75 8.66 -7.74 6.27
C TYR A 75 9.21 -7.10 7.56
N LYS A 76 8.32 -6.95 8.56
CA LYS A 76 8.68 -6.37 9.85
C LYS A 76 9.42 -7.42 10.70
N LYS A 77 10.74 -7.24 10.83
CA LYS A 77 11.60 -7.97 11.78
C LYS A 77 12.19 -6.99 12.78
N THR A 78 12.58 -7.49 13.95
CA THR A 78 13.40 -6.71 14.89
C THR A 78 14.73 -6.33 14.25
N ARG A 79 15.31 -5.21 14.70
CA ARG A 79 16.60 -4.71 14.18
C ARG A 79 17.73 -5.73 14.35
N ALA A 80 17.74 -6.47 15.46
CA ALA A 80 18.68 -7.56 15.69
C ALA A 80 18.54 -8.66 14.62
N MET A 81 17.33 -9.14 14.37
CA MET A 81 17.06 -10.15 13.33
C MET A 81 17.42 -9.67 11.91
N ARG A 82 17.29 -8.36 11.62
CA ARG A 82 17.69 -7.81 10.30
C ARG A 82 19.20 -7.77 10.09
N ARG A 83 19.99 -7.75 11.16
CA ARG A 83 21.46 -7.70 11.13
C ARG A 83 22.13 -9.05 11.33
N ALA A 84 21.36 -10.04 11.78
CA ALA A 84 21.84 -11.41 11.93
C ALA A 84 22.21 -12.03 10.57
N LEU A 85 23.15 -12.96 10.60
CA LEU A 85 23.54 -13.76 9.43
C LEU A 85 22.34 -14.58 8.92
N THR A 86 22.30 -14.80 7.61
CA THR A 86 21.37 -15.77 7.02
C THR A 86 21.76 -17.19 7.42
N LYS A 87 20.80 -18.13 7.42
CA LYS A 87 21.06 -19.53 7.77
C LYS A 87 22.16 -20.15 6.89
N HIS A 88 22.18 -19.77 5.61
CA HIS A 88 23.22 -20.19 4.68
C HIS A 88 24.58 -19.69 5.14
N GLU A 89 24.74 -18.38 5.32
CA GLU A 89 26.01 -17.77 5.79
C GLU A 89 26.50 -18.37 7.11
N ALA A 90 25.59 -18.56 8.07
CA ALA A 90 25.91 -19.17 9.35
C ALA A 90 26.34 -20.65 9.24
N SER A 91 25.90 -21.35 8.19
CA SER A 91 26.25 -22.75 7.93
C SER A 91 27.53 -22.93 7.09
N ILE A 92 28.09 -21.85 6.53
CA ILE A 92 29.30 -21.93 5.70
C ILE A 92 30.46 -22.42 6.56
N LYS A 93 30.95 -23.61 6.23
CA LYS A 93 32.15 -24.22 6.84
C LYS A 93 33.32 -24.12 5.86
N SER A 94 34.53 -23.96 6.39
CA SER A 94 35.74 -24.01 5.56
C SER A 94 35.92 -25.39 4.92
N ALA A 95 36.65 -25.47 3.79
CA ALA A 95 36.90 -26.74 3.12
C ALA A 95 37.49 -27.80 4.07
N LYS A 96 38.41 -27.37 4.95
CA LYS A 96 39.02 -28.22 5.98
C LYS A 96 37.98 -28.76 6.98
N GLN A 97 37.06 -27.90 7.44
CA GLN A 97 35.99 -28.32 8.35
C GLN A 97 34.97 -29.23 7.67
N GLN A 98 34.67 -29.01 6.38
CA GLN A 98 33.77 -29.87 5.62
C GLN A 98 34.32 -31.29 5.49
N VAL A 99 35.60 -31.44 5.11
CA VAL A 99 36.27 -32.74 5.04
C VAL A 99 36.23 -33.43 6.41
N LYS A 100 36.57 -32.70 7.48
CA LYS A 100 36.52 -33.25 8.85
C LYS A 100 35.12 -33.70 9.28
N SER A 101 34.07 -33.04 8.81
CA SER A 101 32.67 -33.41 9.15
C SER A 101 32.09 -34.55 8.31
N ARG A 102 32.79 -35.00 7.26
CA ARG A 102 32.36 -36.11 6.40
C ARG A 102 32.94 -37.46 6.82
N ILE A 103 34.01 -37.42 7.61
CA ILE A 103 34.65 -38.56 8.26
C ILE A 103 33.91 -38.82 9.57
#